data_AF-A0A2E0HCK8-F1
#
_entry.id   AF-A0A2E0HCK8-F1
#
_cell.length_a   1.000
_cell.length_b   1.000
_cell.length_c   1.000
_cell.angle_alpha   90.00
_cell.angle_beta   90.00
_cell.angle_gamma   90.00
#
_symmetry.space_group_name_H-M   'P 1'
#
loop_
_entity.id
_entity.type
_entity.pdbx_description
1 polymer ?
#
loop_
_entity_poly.entity_id
_entity_poly.type
_entity_poly.pdbx_seq_one_letter_code
_entity_poly.pdbx_strand_id
1 'polypeptide(L)'
;MGPGSPLQKRFPLLFLGTAILLMGGYYVLPQAIIENVIVRFFAVVPGAWLLDLITPELPVSASGTRIVSPLVNLNVLKGCEGTETLLLLYAAIVASVRRWTLTLTGLMLGTVLVFLLNQLRILVLFFVAGYQGDWFELVHGFLAPLLILGAVVIFFIIWSRWEGAGSGELRDE
;
A
#
# COMPACT_ATOMS: atom_id res chain seq x y z
N MET A 1 3.45 -33.22 11.31
CA MET A 1 2.72 -32.24 10.48
C MET A 1 1.36 -32.83 10.15
N GLY A 2 0.34 -32.57 10.97
CA GLY A 2 -1.02 -33.02 10.67
C GLY A 2 -1.53 -32.34 9.40
N PRO A 3 -2.43 -32.97 8.62
CA PRO A 3 -3.02 -32.34 7.45
C PRO A 3 -3.70 -31.05 7.90
N GLY A 4 -3.24 -29.91 7.36
CA GLY A 4 -3.84 -28.61 7.66
C GLY A 4 -5.35 -28.65 7.45
N SER A 5 -6.09 -27.91 8.28
CA SER A 5 -7.55 -27.86 8.20
C SER A 5 -8.00 -27.53 6.77
N PRO A 6 -9.21 -27.92 6.33
CA PRO A 6 -9.68 -27.65 4.97
C PRO A 6 -9.57 -26.18 4.56
N LEU A 7 -9.68 -25.27 5.53
CA LEU A 7 -9.49 -23.83 5.35
C LEU A 7 -8.04 -23.45 5.02
N GLN A 8 -7.06 -24.07 5.69
CA GLN A 8 -5.63 -23.86 5.47
C GLN A 8 -5.17 -24.28 4.07
N LYS A 9 -5.80 -25.33 3.51
CA LYS A 9 -5.53 -25.78 2.13
C LYS A 9 -6.17 -24.89 1.06
N ARG A 10 -7.25 -24.18 1.39
CA ARG A 10 -7.96 -23.28 0.47
C ARG A 10 -7.35 -21.88 0.41
N PHE A 11 -6.69 -21.43 1.48
CA PHE A 11 -6.11 -20.09 1.55
C PHE A 11 -5.24 -19.72 0.34
N PRO A 12 -4.25 -20.53 -0.10
CA PRO A 12 -3.39 -20.13 -1.21
C PRO A 12 -4.17 -19.93 -2.52
N LEU A 13 -5.17 -20.79 -2.78
CA LEU A 13 -6.01 -20.69 -3.97
C LEU A 13 -6.92 -19.46 -3.93
N LEU A 14 -7.52 -19.17 -2.78
CA LEU A 14 -8.36 -17.98 -2.59
C LEU A 14 -7.53 -16.70 -2.67
N PHE A 15 -6.33 -16.70 -2.06
CA PHE A 15 -5.40 -15.59 -2.12
C PHE A 15 -4.98 -15.31 -3.55
N LEU A 16 -4.49 -16.33 -4.28
CA LEU A 16 -4.06 -16.17 -5.66
C LEU A 16 -5.22 -15.75 -6.58
N GLY A 17 -6.38 -16.39 -6.45
CA GLY A 17 -7.56 -16.02 -7.24
C GLY A 17 -8.01 -14.59 -6.99
N THR A 18 -8.06 -14.17 -5.73
CA THR A 18 -8.44 -12.79 -5.36
C THR A 18 -7.37 -11.79 -5.79
N ALA A 19 -6.09 -12.10 -5.62
CA ALA A 19 -4.99 -11.23 -6.05
C ALA A 19 -5.00 -11.03 -7.56
N ILE A 20 -5.15 -12.10 -8.34
CA ILE A 20 -5.26 -12.04 -9.81
C ILE A 20 -6.47 -11.20 -10.22
N LEU A 21 -7.62 -11.39 -9.59
CA LEU A 21 -8.83 -10.63 -9.90
C LEU A 21 -8.65 -9.13 -9.61
N LEU A 22 -8.15 -8.79 -8.42
CA LEU A 22 -7.94 -7.41 -8.00
C LEU A 22 -6.86 -6.72 -8.84
N MET A 23 -5.71 -7.37 -9.03
CA MET A 23 -4.64 -6.85 -9.87
C MET A 23 -5.11 -6.74 -11.33
N GLY A 24 -5.71 -7.78 -11.90
CA GLY A 24 -6.23 -7.75 -13.26
C GLY A 24 -7.21 -6.61 -13.48
N GLY A 25 -8.14 -6.41 -12.53
CA GLY A 25 -9.05 -5.26 -12.54
C GLY A 25 -8.32 -3.92 -12.54
N TYR A 26 -7.35 -3.73 -11.65
CA TYR A 26 -6.52 -2.52 -11.60
C TYR A 26 -5.71 -2.30 -12.89
N TYR A 27 -5.18 -3.36 -13.48
CA TYR A 27 -4.35 -3.28 -14.69
C TYR A 27 -5.15 -2.99 -15.96
N VAL A 28 -6.44 -3.33 -16.00
CA VAL A 28 -7.36 -3.00 -17.09
C VAL A 28 -7.88 -1.57 -17.03
N LEU A 29 -7.76 -0.88 -15.89
CA LEU A 29 -8.20 0.51 -15.78
C LEU A 29 -7.47 1.40 -16.80
N PRO A 30 -8.18 2.33 -17.48
CA PRO A 30 -7.56 3.32 -18.34
C PRO A 30 -6.45 4.06 -17.61
N GLN A 31 -5.30 4.24 -18.29
CA GLN A 31 -4.15 4.95 -17.73
C GLN A 31 -4.52 6.34 -17.21
N ALA A 32 -5.42 7.04 -17.91
CA ALA A 32 -5.92 8.35 -17.48
C ALA A 32 -6.64 8.31 -16.12
N ILE A 33 -7.33 7.23 -15.77
CA ILE A 33 -7.95 7.09 -14.44
C ILE A 33 -6.87 6.89 -13.39
N ILE A 34 -5.90 6.02 -13.65
CA ILE A 34 -4.80 5.75 -12.72
C ILE A 34 -4.03 7.04 -12.44
N GLU A 35 -3.65 7.77 -13.48
CA GLU A 35 -2.84 8.99 -13.34
C GLU A 35 -3.65 10.15 -12.72
N ASN A 36 -4.83 10.46 -13.25
CA ASN A 36 -5.57 11.66 -12.86
C ASN A 36 -6.39 11.48 -11.57
N VAL A 37 -6.67 10.22 -11.18
CA VAL A 37 -7.43 9.92 -9.96
C VAL A 37 -6.51 9.32 -8.91
N ILE A 38 -5.99 8.12 -9.16
CA ILE A 38 -5.28 7.35 -8.12
C ILE A 38 -3.97 8.04 -7.75
N VAL A 39 -3.06 8.17 -8.71
CA VAL A 39 -1.74 8.79 -8.51
C VAL A 39 -1.88 10.21 -8.02
N ARG A 40 -2.68 11.04 -8.70
CA ARG A 40 -2.81 12.45 -8.35
C ARG A 40 -3.33 12.65 -6.92
N PHE A 41 -4.46 12.05 -6.56
CA PHE A 41 -5.12 12.37 -5.28
C PHE A 41 -4.61 11.54 -4.10
N PHE A 42 -4.13 10.31 -4.32
CA PHE A 42 -3.71 9.44 -3.23
C PHE A 42 -2.19 9.37 -3.05
N ALA A 43 -1.40 9.88 -4.00
CA ALA A 43 0.06 9.94 -3.88
C ALA A 43 0.58 11.39 -3.97
N VAL A 44 0.35 12.07 -5.09
CA VAL A 44 1.03 13.32 -5.41
C VAL A 44 0.54 14.50 -4.58
N VAL A 45 -0.77 14.72 -4.50
CA VAL A 45 -1.33 15.86 -3.76
C VAL A 45 -1.01 15.79 -2.27
N PRO A 46 -1.24 14.67 -1.55
CA PRO A 46 -0.88 14.59 -0.13
C PRO A 46 0.63 14.62 0.08
N GLY A 47 1.42 13.99 -0.80
CA GLY A 47 2.88 14.01 -0.72
C GLY A 47 3.46 15.41 -0.87
N ALA A 48 2.99 16.19 -1.86
CA ALA A 48 3.39 17.58 -2.06
C ALA A 48 3.00 18.45 -0.87
N TRP A 49 1.78 18.28 -0.33
CA TRP A 49 1.32 19.00 0.85
C TRP A 49 2.16 18.68 2.09
N LEU A 50 2.49 17.40 2.33
CA LEU A 50 3.37 17.00 3.42
C LEU A 50 4.78 17.56 3.27
N LEU A 51 5.33 17.56 2.05
CA LEU A 51 6.64 18.12 1.76
C LEU A 51 6.68 19.64 2.01
N ASP A 52 5.71 20.37 1.47
CA ASP A 52 5.56 21.82 1.69
C ASP A 52 5.45 22.16 3.20
N LEU A 53 4.76 21.31 3.97
CA LEU A 53 4.63 21.45 5.42
C LEU A 53 5.97 21.25 6.17
N ILE A 54 6.82 20.32 5.73
CA ILE A 54 8.08 19.98 6.44
C ILE A 54 9.31 20.72 5.90
N THR A 55 9.22 21.36 4.72
CA THR A 55 10.28 22.19 4.13
C THR A 55 9.74 23.59 3.77
N PRO A 56 9.38 24.43 4.76
CA PRO A 56 8.75 25.73 4.50
C PRO A 56 9.63 26.70 3.69
N GLU A 57 10.94 26.50 3.68
CA GLU A 57 11.91 27.27 2.88
C GLU A 57 12.00 26.84 1.41
N LEU A 58 11.46 25.67 1.05
CA LEU A 58 11.50 25.11 -0.29
C LEU A 58 10.06 25.04 -0.83
N PRO A 59 9.66 25.88 -1.80
CA PRO A 59 8.32 25.82 -2.34
C PRO A 59 8.10 24.48 -3.06
N VAL A 60 7.12 23.70 -2.58
CA VAL A 60 6.75 22.40 -3.15
C VAL A 60 5.29 22.44 -3.62
N SER A 61 5.02 21.96 -4.83
CA SER A 61 3.66 21.94 -5.37
C SER A 61 3.36 20.68 -6.18
N ALA A 62 2.09 20.30 -6.23
CA ALA A 62 1.61 19.21 -7.07
C ALA A 62 1.20 19.73 -8.46
N SER A 63 1.69 19.09 -9.52
CA SER A 63 1.32 19.36 -10.92
C SER A 63 1.06 18.06 -11.67
N GLY A 64 -0.23 17.70 -11.81
CA GLY A 64 -0.64 16.43 -12.41
C GLY A 64 -0.11 15.24 -11.60
N THR A 65 0.75 14.43 -12.20
CA THR A 65 1.44 13.29 -11.58
C THR A 65 2.79 13.67 -10.95
N ARG A 66 3.16 14.95 -10.94
CA ARG A 66 4.48 15.42 -10.50
C ARG A 66 4.42 16.20 -9.20
N ILE A 67 5.45 16.04 -8.38
CA ILE A 67 5.80 16.93 -7.27
C ILE A 67 6.94 17.81 -7.75
N VAL A 68 6.71 19.12 -7.77
CA VAL A 68 7.61 20.10 -8.36
C VAL A 68 8.16 21.02 -7.28
N SER A 69 9.48 21.16 -7.24
CA SER A 69 10.21 22.12 -6.43
C SER A 69 11.46 22.61 -7.18
N PRO A 70 12.13 23.68 -6.71
CA PRO A 70 13.45 24.07 -7.22
C PRO A 70 14.52 22.97 -7.09
N LEU A 71 14.37 22.07 -6.12
CA LEU A 71 15.32 20.97 -5.86
C LEU A 71 15.07 19.77 -6.77
N VAL A 72 13.81 19.38 -6.96
CA VAL A 72 13.42 18.12 -7.60
C VAL A 72 12.12 18.29 -8.39
N ASN A 73 12.06 17.64 -9.55
CA ASN A 73 10.83 17.41 -10.30
C ASN A 73 10.53 15.90 -10.34
N LEU A 74 9.82 15.42 -9.31
CA LEU A 74 9.56 14.00 -9.10
C LEU A 74 8.26 13.59 -9.78
N ASN A 75 8.34 12.72 -10.78
CA ASN A 75 7.15 12.16 -11.43
C ASN A 75 6.75 10.84 -10.77
N VAL A 76 5.55 10.79 -10.19
CA VAL A 76 4.99 9.56 -9.61
C VAL A 76 4.20 8.85 -10.70
N LEU A 77 4.58 7.63 -11.04
CA LEU A 77 3.91 6.83 -12.06
C LEU A 77 3.11 5.68 -11.43
N LYS A 78 2.32 4.99 -12.26
CA LYS A 78 1.68 3.72 -11.91
C LYS A 78 2.72 2.76 -11.27
N GLY A 79 2.34 2.11 -10.16
CA GLY A 79 3.25 1.27 -9.36
C GLY A 79 4.06 2.03 -8.29
N CYS A 80 4.23 3.34 -8.42
CA CYS A 80 4.86 4.16 -7.38
C CYS A 80 3.87 4.67 -6.30
N GLU A 81 2.56 4.52 -6.53
CA GLU A 81 1.51 5.05 -5.64
C GLU A 81 1.02 4.08 -4.54
N GLY A 82 1.46 2.82 -4.57
CA GLY A 82 1.22 1.86 -3.48
C GLY A 82 -0.04 0.98 -3.60
N THR A 83 -0.88 1.16 -4.63
CA THR A 83 -2.11 0.37 -4.82
C THR A 83 -1.84 -1.13 -4.94
N GLU A 84 -0.77 -1.56 -5.61
CA GLU A 84 -0.47 -2.99 -5.76
C GLU A 84 -0.29 -3.69 -4.41
N THR A 85 0.45 -3.06 -3.50
CA THR A 85 0.63 -3.53 -2.13
C THR A 85 -0.71 -3.55 -1.37
N LEU A 86 -1.55 -2.53 -1.54
CA LEU A 86 -2.88 -2.50 -0.94
C LEU A 86 -3.76 -3.64 -1.43
N LEU A 87 -3.77 -3.89 -2.74
CA LEU A 87 -4.54 -4.98 -3.34
C LEU A 87 -4.04 -6.36 -2.91
N LEU A 88 -2.73 -6.54 -2.74
CA LEU A 88 -2.17 -7.76 -2.16
C LEU A 88 -2.63 -7.97 -0.71
N LEU A 89 -2.62 -6.91 0.10
CA LEU A 89 -3.13 -6.97 1.47
C LEU A 89 -4.62 -7.32 1.50
N TYR A 90 -5.41 -6.70 0.63
CA TYR A 90 -6.83 -7.00 0.49
C TYR A 90 -7.06 -8.46 0.09
N ALA A 91 -6.31 -8.99 -0.88
CA ALA A 91 -6.39 -10.39 -1.26
C ALA A 91 -6.07 -11.32 -0.08
N ALA A 92 -5.06 -10.99 0.74
CA ALA A 92 -4.70 -11.76 1.92
C ALA A 92 -5.79 -11.73 2.99
N ILE A 93 -6.33 -10.54 3.29
CA ILE A 93 -7.42 -10.36 4.26
C ILE A 93 -8.67 -11.11 3.81
N VAL A 94 -9.08 -10.94 2.55
CA VAL A 94 -10.27 -11.59 1.97
C VAL A 94 -10.11 -13.11 1.95
N ALA A 95 -8.93 -13.62 1.63
CA ALA A 95 -8.65 -15.06 1.66
C ALA A 95 -8.65 -15.67 3.07
N SER A 96 -8.46 -14.84 4.10
CA SER A 96 -8.47 -15.23 5.51
C SER A 96 -9.83 -15.08 6.21
N VAL A 97 -10.84 -14.53 5.52
CA VAL A 97 -12.13 -14.13 6.12
C VAL A 97 -12.76 -15.23 6.96
N ARG A 98 -13.02 -14.90 8.23
CA ARG A 98 -13.90 -15.69 9.10
C ARG A 98 -15.08 -14.89 9.62
N ARG A 99 -14.90 -13.56 9.81
CA ARG A 99 -15.96 -12.64 10.25
C ARG A 99 -15.90 -11.31 9.50
N TRP A 100 -17.02 -10.91 8.91
CA TRP A 100 -17.11 -9.70 8.08
C TRP A 100 -16.80 -8.39 8.83
N THR A 101 -17.16 -8.28 10.11
CA THR A 101 -16.88 -7.08 10.91
C THR A 101 -15.38 -6.88 11.12
N LEU A 102 -14.65 -7.94 11.47
CA LEU A 102 -13.20 -7.90 11.70
C LEU A 102 -12.43 -7.77 10.39
N THR A 103 -12.98 -8.33 9.30
CA THR A 103 -12.48 -8.14 7.93
C THR A 103 -12.52 -6.67 7.54
N LEU A 104 -13.66 -5.98 7.74
CA LEU A 104 -13.79 -4.57 7.39
C LEU A 104 -12.81 -3.69 8.18
N THR A 105 -12.63 -3.97 9.48
CA THR A 105 -11.61 -3.29 10.30
C THR A 105 -10.20 -3.53 9.75
N GLY A 106 -9.88 -4.77 9.35
CA GLY A 106 -8.61 -5.11 8.74
C GLY A 106 -8.36 -4.35 7.44
N LEU A 107 -9.35 -4.29 6.55
CA LEU A 107 -9.27 -3.55 5.30
C LEU A 107 -9.06 -2.06 5.56
N MET A 108 -9.83 -1.44 6.47
CA MET A 108 -9.70 -0.02 6.80
C MET A 108 -8.33 0.32 7.40
N LEU A 109 -7.91 -0.41 8.44
CA LEU A 109 -6.62 -0.17 9.08
C LEU A 109 -5.45 -0.46 8.14
N GLY A 110 -5.57 -1.51 7.32
CA GLY A 110 -4.60 -1.85 6.28
C GLY A 110 -4.48 -0.76 5.23
N THR A 111 -5.59 -0.14 4.83
CA THR A 111 -5.60 1.00 3.90
C THR A 111 -4.84 2.19 4.47
N VAL A 112 -5.14 2.56 5.73
CA VAL A 112 -4.46 3.67 6.41
C VAL A 112 -2.97 3.38 6.52
N LEU A 113 -2.58 2.16 6.92
CA LEU A 113 -1.18 1.76 7.01
C LEU A 113 -0.46 1.89 5.66
N VAL A 114 -0.99 1.29 4.60
CA VAL A 114 -0.36 1.32 3.27
C VAL A 114 -0.29 2.75 2.74
N PHE A 115 -1.35 3.55 2.92
CA PHE A 115 -1.36 4.96 2.55
C PHE A 115 -0.22 5.73 3.23
N LEU A 116 -0.10 5.63 4.55
CA LEU A 116 0.94 6.33 5.32
C LEU A 116 2.35 5.89 4.93
N LEU A 117 2.57 4.58 4.77
CA LEU A 117 3.85 4.03 4.33
C LEU A 117 4.22 4.49 2.92
N ASN A 118 3.23 4.55 2.02
CA ASN A 118 3.46 5.05 0.67
C ASN A 118 3.77 6.56 0.66
N GLN A 119 3.10 7.36 1.51
CA GLN A 119 3.46 8.77 1.64
C GLN A 119 4.88 8.95 2.18
N LEU A 120 5.26 8.19 3.20
CA LEU A 120 6.64 8.19 3.70
C LEU A 120 7.64 7.85 2.59
N ARG A 121 7.34 6.85 1.75
CA ARG A 121 8.16 6.51 0.58
C ARG A 121 8.31 7.70 -0.36
N ILE A 122 7.24 8.40 -0.70
CA ILE A 122 7.28 9.58 -1.61
C ILE A 122 8.19 10.67 -1.02
N LEU A 123 8.06 10.95 0.28
CA LEU A 123 8.91 11.92 0.99
C LEU A 123 10.39 11.51 0.93
N VAL A 124 10.69 10.24 1.24
CA VAL A 124 12.06 9.70 1.15
C VAL A 124 12.61 9.82 -0.27
N LEU A 125 11.82 9.44 -1.28
CA LEU A 125 12.23 9.51 -2.68
C LEU A 125 12.48 10.94 -3.17
N PHE A 126 11.71 11.91 -2.69
CA PHE A 126 11.95 13.32 -2.98
C PHE A 126 13.33 13.77 -2.48
N PHE A 127 13.68 13.46 -1.24
CA PHE A 127 14.99 13.82 -0.69
C PHE A 127 16.14 13.03 -1.30
N VAL A 128 15.95 11.73 -1.55
CA VAL A 128 16.96 10.91 -2.24
C VAL A 128 17.21 11.46 -3.64
N ALA A 129 16.16 11.81 -4.40
CA ALA A 129 16.33 12.41 -5.72
C ALA A 129 17.07 13.76 -5.67
N GLY A 130 16.85 14.57 -4.64
CA GLY A 130 17.45 15.91 -4.52
C GLY A 130 18.90 15.92 -4.03
N TYR A 131 19.27 14.97 -3.16
CA TYR A 131 20.57 14.98 -2.48
C TYR A 131 21.48 13.78 -2.82
N GLN A 132 20.91 12.65 -3.21
CA GLN A 132 21.63 11.38 -3.46
C GLN A 132 21.01 10.62 -4.64
N GLY A 133 20.95 11.27 -5.81
CA GLY A 133 20.29 10.73 -7.01
C GLY A 133 20.78 9.32 -7.40
N ASP A 134 22.05 9.00 -7.17
CA ASP A 134 22.63 7.67 -7.44
C ASP A 134 21.93 6.53 -6.67
N TRP A 135 21.36 6.83 -5.49
CA TRP A 135 20.61 5.86 -4.68
C TRP A 135 19.15 5.74 -5.09
N PHE A 136 18.65 6.63 -5.95
CA PHE A 136 17.24 6.66 -6.30
C PHE A 136 16.78 5.33 -6.87
N GLU A 137 17.55 4.71 -7.79
CA GLU A 137 17.22 3.42 -8.40
C GLU A 137 17.03 2.30 -7.37
N LEU A 138 18.00 2.17 -6.47
CA LEU A 138 17.96 1.18 -5.41
C LEU A 138 16.81 1.42 -4.42
N VAL A 139 16.58 2.67 -4.03
CA VAL A 139 15.55 2.99 -3.04
C VAL A 139 14.14 2.84 -3.62
N HIS A 140 13.89 3.35 -4.82
CA HIS A 140 12.54 3.32 -5.41
C HIS A 140 12.12 1.94 -5.90
N GLY A 141 13.07 1.17 -6.45
CA GLY A 141 12.82 -0.11 -7.10
C GLY A 141 12.95 -1.32 -6.18
N PHE A 142 13.73 -1.22 -5.10
CA PHE A 142 14.00 -2.36 -4.22
C PHE A 142 13.72 -2.07 -2.74
N LEU A 143 14.45 -1.13 -2.13
CA LEU A 143 14.41 -0.97 -0.67
C LEU A 143 13.04 -0.52 -0.15
N ALA A 144 12.48 0.56 -0.69
CA ALA A 144 11.19 1.07 -0.21
C ALA A 144 10.06 0.07 -0.46
N PRO A 145 9.89 -0.54 -1.65
CA PRO A 145 8.89 -1.59 -1.86
C PRO A 145 9.04 -2.78 -0.90
N LEU A 146 10.26 -3.24 -0.66
CA LEU A 146 10.53 -4.36 0.26
C LEU A 146 10.12 -4.04 1.70
N LEU A 147 10.45 -2.84 2.18
CA LEU A 147 10.09 -2.41 3.53
C LEU A 147 8.58 -2.27 3.71
N ILE A 148 7.88 -1.71 2.71
CA ILE A 148 6.41 -1.60 2.74
C ILE A 148 5.78 -2.99 2.74
N LEU A 149 6.22 -3.90 1.86
CA LEU A 149 5.71 -5.26 1.82
C LEU A 149 5.94 -5.99 3.15
N GLY A 150 7.13 -5.84 3.75
CA GLY A 150 7.44 -6.40 5.06
C GLY A 150 6.50 -5.89 6.15
N ALA A 151 6.27 -4.58 6.21
CA ALA A 151 5.34 -3.98 7.17
C ALA A 151 3.90 -4.47 6.98
N VAL A 152 3.46 -4.63 5.73
CA VAL A 152 2.13 -5.17 5.39
C VAL A 152 1.98 -6.63 5.79
N VAL A 153 3.03 -7.45 5.60
CA VAL A 153 3.03 -8.85 6.07
C VAL A 153 2.95 -8.91 7.60
N ILE A 154 3.71 -8.08 8.30
CA ILE A 154 3.66 -7.99 9.77
C ILE A 154 2.25 -7.59 10.22
N PHE A 155 1.66 -6.56 9.62
CA PHE A 155 0.30 -6.13 9.90
C PHE A 155 -0.70 -7.26 9.70
N PHE A 156 -0.63 -7.97 8.56
CA PHE A 156 -1.52 -9.09 8.27
C PHE A 156 -1.41 -10.20 9.32
N ILE A 157 -0.19 -10.54 9.77
CA ILE A 157 0.00 -11.53 10.83
C ILE A 157 -0.63 -11.07 12.15
N ILE A 158 -0.43 -9.81 12.54
CA ILE A 158 -0.99 -9.25 13.77
C ILE A 158 -2.52 -9.24 13.71
N TRP A 159 -3.08 -8.71 12.62
CA TRP A 159 -4.52 -8.66 12.39
C TRP A 159 -5.14 -10.06 12.36
N SER A 160 -4.53 -11.03 11.69
CA SER A 160 -5.05 -12.40 11.60
C SER A 160 -5.07 -13.10 12.97
N ARG A 161 -4.09 -12.83 13.83
CA ARG A 161 -4.09 -13.33 15.22
C ARG A 161 -5.20 -12.70 16.05
N TRP A 162 -5.37 -11.38 15.92
CA TRP A 162 -6.44 -10.65 16.61
C TRP A 162 -7.84 -11.11 16.15
N GLU A 163 -8.03 -11.32 14.84
CA GLU A 163 -9.28 -11.85 14.29
C GLU A 163 -9.59 -13.25 14.84
N GLY A 164 -8.57 -14.11 14.92
CA GLY A 164 -8.69 -15.45 15.48
C GLY A 164 -9.13 -15.44 16.94
N ALA A 165 -8.57 -14.54 17.76
CA ALA A 165 -8.95 -14.38 19.16
C ALA A 165 -10.39 -13.86 19.31
N GLY A 166 -10.76 -12.79 18.61
CA GLY A 166 -12.10 -12.20 18.69
C GLY A 166 -13.21 -13.10 18.11
N SER A 167 -12.86 -14.09 17.29
CA SER A 167 -13.81 -15.11 16.80
C SER A 167 -14.04 -16.25 17.79
N GLY A 168 -13.13 -16.46 18.76
CA GLY A 168 -13.31 -17.44 19.84
C GLY A 168 -14.31 -16.94 20.88
N GLU A 169 -14.15 -15.70 21.32
CA GLU A 169 -14.98 -15.07 22.38
C GLU A 169 -16.48 -15.08 22.04
N LEU A 170 -16.87 -14.79 20.80
CA LEU A 170 -18.28 -14.81 20.37
C LEU A 170 -18.91 -16.19 20.21
N ARG A 171 -18.12 -17.29 20.25
CA ARG A 171 -18.68 -18.65 20.16
C ARG A 171 -19.00 -19.22 21.54
N ASP A 172 -18.48 -18.60 22.58
CA ASP A 172 -18.65 -19.01 23.98
C ASP A 172 -19.76 -18.19 24.70
N GLU A 173 -20.37 -17.21 24.01
CA GLU A 173 -21.59 -16.48 24.39
C GLU A 173 -22.83 -17.01 23.67
#